data_AF-A0A415UW97-F1
#
_entry.id   AF-A0A415UW97-F1
#
_cell.length_a   1.000
_cell.length_b   1.000
_cell.length_c   1.000
_cell.angle_alpha   90.00
_cell.angle_beta   90.00
_cell.angle_gamma   90.00
#
_symmetry.space_group_name_H-M   'P 1'
#
loop_
_entity.id
_entity.type
_entity.pdbx_description
1 polymer ?
#
loop_
_entity_poly.entity_id
_entity_poly.type
_entity_poly.pdbx_seq_one_letter_code
_entity_poly.pdbx_strand_id
1 'polypeptide(L)'
;MDSCEYPVDRAGKRIPLDTRVLYGEQGEAHAVNYFLYATRSMDPEGHWMVTTGEGKRIQAHYLYLTAPDSLGKLIDDIEKCARTGNSCRYFSPTGNCRDCAIRSGSDYNCERAIFSAIARRLHELTGGDGNVGA
;
A
#
# COMPACT_ATOMS: atom_id res chain seq x y z
N MET A 1 -26.78 9.26 15.12
CA MET A 1 -25.80 8.20 15.45
C MET A 1 -25.68 7.41 14.15
N ASP A 2 -24.82 7.88 13.24
CA ASP A 2 -24.93 7.53 11.81
C ASP A 2 -23.75 6.65 11.36
N SER A 3 -23.10 5.94 12.27
CA SER A 3 -21.82 5.26 12.01
C SER A 3 -21.97 3.79 11.57
N CYS A 4 -23.11 3.41 10.97
CA CYS A 4 -23.41 2.01 10.63
C CYS A 4 -23.36 1.70 9.13
N GLU A 5 -23.38 2.69 8.23
CA GLU A 5 -23.77 2.39 6.84
C GLU A 5 -22.67 1.72 5.98
N TYR A 6 -21.37 1.92 6.25
CA TYR A 6 -20.33 1.44 5.33
C TYR A 6 -19.05 0.94 6.01
N PRO A 7 -18.38 -0.06 5.41
CA PRO A 7 -17.05 -0.48 5.84
C PRO A 7 -16.01 0.61 5.59
N VAL A 8 -15.04 0.71 6.50
CA VAL A 8 -13.95 1.68 6.46
C VAL A 8 -12.63 0.91 6.55
N ASP A 9 -11.65 1.30 5.74
CA ASP A 9 -10.31 0.72 5.74
C ASP A 9 -9.47 1.28 6.91
N ARG A 10 -8.27 0.74 7.11
CA ARG A 10 -7.34 1.14 8.17
C ARG A 10 -6.90 2.60 8.08
N ALA A 11 -6.95 3.20 6.89
CA ALA A 11 -6.64 4.61 6.67
C ALA A 11 -7.86 5.53 6.86
N GLY A 12 -9.00 5.00 7.34
CA GLY A 12 -10.23 5.76 7.52
C GLY A 12 -10.99 6.04 6.21
N LYS A 13 -10.64 5.36 5.11
CA LYS A 13 -11.32 5.53 3.82
C LYS A 13 -12.50 4.58 3.72
N ARG A 14 -13.63 5.09 3.24
CA ARG A 14 -14.81 4.26 2.93
C ARG A 14 -14.45 3.22 1.86
N ILE A 15 -14.77 1.96 2.14
CA ILE A 15 -14.61 0.84 1.20
C ILE A 15 -15.90 0.69 0.39
N PRO A 16 -15.86 0.82 -0.95
CA PRO A 16 -17.01 0.49 -1.80
C PRO A 16 -17.38 -1.00 -1.68
N LEU A 17 -18.68 -1.33 -1.60
CA LEU A 17 -19.13 -2.73 -1.42
C LEU A 17 -18.92 -3.63 -2.65
N ASP A 18 -18.60 -3.05 -3.81
CA ASP A 18 -18.20 -3.73 -5.04
C ASP A 18 -16.67 -3.95 -5.13
N THR A 19 -15.92 -3.54 -4.11
CA THR A 19 -14.47 -3.78 -4.01
C THR A 19 -14.18 -5.27 -4.10
N ARG A 20 -13.28 -5.64 -5.02
CA ARG A 20 -12.91 -7.04 -5.27
C ARG A 20 -11.63 -7.47 -4.58
N VAL A 21 -10.78 -6.52 -4.20
CA VAL A 21 -9.49 -6.77 -3.57
C VAL A 21 -9.26 -5.74 -2.48
N LEU A 22 -8.83 -6.21 -1.32
CA LEU A 22 -8.30 -5.40 -0.24
C LEU A 22 -6.90 -5.90 0.13
N TYR A 23 -6.12 -5.08 0.82
CA TYR A 23 -4.74 -5.39 1.14
C TYR A 23 -4.53 -5.46 2.64
N GLY A 24 -3.72 -6.40 3.11
CA GLY A 24 -3.26 -6.38 4.49
C GLY A 24 -2.07 -5.43 4.69
N GLU A 25 -1.49 -5.47 5.89
CA GLU A 25 -0.47 -4.51 6.33
C GLU A 25 0.83 -4.61 5.53
N GLN A 26 1.15 -5.78 4.98
CA GLN A 26 2.36 -6.00 4.19
C GLN A 26 2.13 -5.85 2.67
N GLY A 27 0.91 -5.45 2.27
CA GLY A 27 0.52 -5.34 0.86
C GLY A 27 0.01 -6.64 0.26
N GLU A 28 -0.24 -7.66 1.07
CA GLU A 28 -0.83 -8.93 0.64
C GLU A 28 -2.26 -8.72 0.12
N ALA A 29 -2.54 -9.20 -1.09
CA ALA A 29 -3.84 -9.06 -1.71
C ALA A 29 -4.81 -10.13 -1.21
N HIS A 30 -5.99 -9.70 -0.77
CA HIS A 30 -7.10 -10.56 -0.39
C HIS A 30 -8.27 -10.33 -1.34
N ALA A 31 -8.66 -11.39 -2.07
CA ALA A 31 -9.89 -11.35 -2.85
C ALA A 31 -11.09 -11.21 -1.90
N VAL A 32 -11.97 -10.25 -2.16
CA VAL A 32 -13.18 -10.02 -1.37
C VAL A 32 -14.29 -10.91 -1.92
N ASN A 33 -14.84 -11.77 -1.07
CA ASN A 33 -16.01 -12.58 -1.42
C ASN A 33 -17.30 -11.82 -1.08
N TYR A 34 -17.45 -11.40 0.18
CA TYR A 34 -18.56 -10.57 0.64
C TYR A 34 -18.22 -9.82 1.92
N PHE A 35 -18.97 -8.74 2.16
CA PHE A 35 -18.97 -7.97 3.39
C PHE A 35 -20.06 -8.46 4.33
N LEU A 36 -19.81 -8.38 5.63
CA LEU A 36 -20.79 -8.67 6.66
C LEU A 36 -20.71 -7.59 7.75
N TYR A 37 -21.84 -7.08 8.19
CA TYR A 37 -21.89 -6.22 9.37
C TYR A 37 -22.29 -7.04 10.58
N ALA A 38 -21.43 -7.09 11.59
CA ALA A 38 -21.68 -7.81 12.83
C ALA A 38 -22.21 -6.82 13.88
N THR A 39 -23.51 -6.93 14.21
CA THR A 39 -24.22 -6.05 15.14
C THR A 39 -23.94 -6.34 16.62
N ARG A 40 -23.34 -7.50 16.94
CA ARG A 40 -22.99 -7.89 18.31
C ARG A 40 -21.78 -8.86 18.27
N SER A 41 -20.64 -8.41 18.76
CA SER A 41 -19.42 -9.25 18.91
C SER A 41 -18.65 -8.86 20.18
N MET A 42 -17.33 -9.04 20.21
CA MET A 42 -16.43 -8.46 21.22
C MET A 42 -16.45 -6.92 21.23
N ASP A 43 -16.89 -6.28 20.14
CA ASP A 43 -17.09 -4.84 20.07
C ASP A 43 -18.58 -4.48 20.29
N PRO A 44 -18.92 -3.67 21.32
CA PRO A 44 -20.29 -3.25 21.59
C PRO A 44 -20.89 -2.33 20.52
N GLU A 45 -20.08 -1.69 19.65
CA GLU A 45 -20.57 -0.74 18.63
C GLU A 45 -20.88 -1.41 17.27
N GLY A 46 -20.61 -2.71 17.15
CA GLY A 46 -20.73 -3.46 15.90
C GLY A 46 -19.66 -3.06 14.88
N HIS A 47 -19.28 -3.98 13.99
CA HIS A 47 -18.14 -3.76 13.10
C HIS A 47 -18.31 -4.48 11.77
N TRP A 48 -17.66 -3.94 10.74
CA TRP A 48 -17.64 -4.52 9.40
C TRP A 48 -16.55 -5.59 9.29
N MET A 49 -16.94 -6.72 8.70
CA MET A 49 -16.09 -7.86 8.41
C MET A 49 -16.01 -8.07 6.90
N VAL A 50 -14.84 -8.49 6.45
CA VAL A 50 -14.55 -8.94 5.09
C VAL A 50 -14.32 -10.44 5.15
N THR A 51 -15.07 -11.20 4.34
CA THR A 51 -14.74 -12.60 4.08
C THR A 51 -13.88 -12.67 2.83
N THR A 52 -12.68 -13.22 2.95
CA THR A 52 -11.75 -13.37 1.84
C THR A 52 -12.12 -14.56 0.95
N GLY A 53 -11.55 -14.64 -0.25
CA GLY A 53 -11.69 -15.79 -1.15
C GLY A 53 -11.26 -17.11 -0.53
N GLU A 54 -10.31 -17.08 0.42
CA GLU A 54 -9.86 -18.24 1.20
C GLU A 54 -10.78 -18.55 2.40
N GLY A 55 -11.90 -17.83 2.56
CA GLY A 55 -12.86 -18.02 3.64
C GLY A 55 -12.44 -17.42 4.99
N LYS A 56 -11.35 -16.66 5.05
CA LYS A 56 -10.92 -15.96 6.28
C LYS A 56 -11.84 -14.78 6.55
N ARG A 57 -12.12 -14.48 7.82
CA ARG A 57 -12.90 -13.32 8.24
C ARG A 57 -11.98 -12.32 8.92
N ILE A 58 -11.87 -11.13 8.35
CA ILE A 58 -10.97 -10.05 8.82
C ILE A 58 -11.81 -8.79 9.05
N GLN A 59 -11.55 -8.04 10.12
CA GLN A 59 -12.25 -6.76 10.32
C GLN A 59 -11.79 -5.76 9.25
N ALA A 60 -12.73 -5.01 8.68
CA ALA A 60 -12.46 -4.11 7.56
C ALA A 60 -11.38 -3.06 7.89
N HIS A 61 -11.36 -2.56 9.14
CA HIS A 61 -10.38 -1.56 9.59
C HIS A 61 -8.95 -2.09 9.77
N TYR A 62 -8.72 -3.39 9.59
CA TYR A 62 -7.36 -3.95 9.53
C TYR A 62 -6.82 -4.03 8.10
N LEU A 63 -7.69 -3.82 7.10
CA LEU A 63 -7.35 -3.90 5.69
C LEU A 63 -7.22 -2.50 5.09
N TYR A 64 -6.54 -2.41 3.95
CA TYR A 64 -6.35 -1.19 3.18
C TYR A 64 -7.04 -1.30 1.83
N LEU A 65 -7.67 -0.22 1.38
CA LEU A 65 -8.26 -0.13 0.04
C LEU A 65 -7.18 -0.07 -1.06
N THR A 66 -6.02 0.49 -0.73
CA THR A 66 -4.85 0.56 -1.62
C THR A 66 -3.70 -0.16 -0.93
N ALA A 67 -2.97 -0.99 -1.68
CA ALA A 67 -1.82 -1.71 -1.15
C ALA A 67 -0.87 -0.72 -0.45
N PRO A 68 -0.63 -0.87 0.86
CA PRO A 68 0.36 -0.06 1.54
C PRO A 68 1.75 -0.35 0.95
N ASP A 69 2.66 0.60 1.13
CA ASP A 69 4.06 0.31 0.93
C ASP A 69 4.54 -0.63 2.04
N SER A 70 5.56 -1.44 1.76
CA SER A 70 6.14 -2.36 2.73
C SER A 70 7.65 -2.47 2.57
N LEU A 71 8.35 -2.86 3.63
CA LEU A 71 9.79 -3.08 3.57
C LEU A 71 10.14 -4.17 2.55
N GLY A 72 9.33 -5.23 2.47
CA GLY A 72 9.49 -6.29 1.46
C GLY A 72 9.41 -5.75 0.04
N LYS A 73 8.41 -4.93 -0.26
CA LYS A 73 8.28 -4.29 -1.58
C LYS A 73 9.45 -3.37 -1.90
N LEU A 74 9.93 -2.60 -0.93
CA LEU A 74 11.10 -1.75 -1.12
C LEU A 74 12.36 -2.58 -1.43
N ILE A 75 12.56 -3.69 -0.72
CA ILE A 75 13.66 -4.63 -0.98
C ILE A 75 13.52 -5.20 -2.40
N ASP A 76 12.35 -5.68 -2.80
CA ASP A 76 12.11 -6.24 -4.13
C ASP A 76 12.44 -5.23 -5.25
N ASP A 77 12.05 -3.97 -5.07
CA ASP A 77 12.35 -2.90 -6.02
C ASP A 77 13.87 -2.63 -6.14
N ILE A 78 14.60 -2.69 -5.02
CA ILE A 78 16.07 -2.54 -5.00
C ILE A 78 16.75 -3.76 -5.63
N GLU A 79 16.33 -4.97 -5.27
CA GLU A 79 16.88 -6.20 -5.82
C GLU A 79 16.66 -6.30 -7.32
N LYS A 80 15.52 -5.83 -7.83
CA LYS A 80 15.25 -5.77 -9.27
C LYS A 80 16.31 -4.91 -9.98
N CYS A 81 16.72 -3.80 -9.39
CA CYS A 81 17.81 -2.97 -9.91
C CYS A 81 19.14 -3.71 -9.86
N ALA A 82 19.46 -4.34 -8.72
CA ALA A 82 20.71 -5.08 -8.53
C ALA A 82 20.86 -6.27 -9.49
N ARG A 83 19.81 -7.09 -9.65
CA ARG A 83 19.79 -8.26 -10.56
C ARG A 83 20.01 -7.88 -12.02
N THR A 84 19.54 -6.70 -12.43
CA THR A 84 19.66 -6.23 -13.81
C THR A 84 20.86 -5.32 -14.07
N GLY A 85 21.54 -4.86 -13.02
CA GLY A 85 22.57 -3.83 -13.12
C GLY A 85 22.05 -2.49 -13.66
N ASN A 86 20.73 -2.25 -13.59
CA ASN A 86 20.09 -1.07 -14.17
C ASN A 86 19.22 -0.37 -13.12
N SER A 87 19.72 0.74 -12.58
CA SER A 87 19.01 1.57 -11.59
C SER A 87 17.70 2.15 -12.12
N CYS A 88 17.57 2.38 -13.43
CA CYS A 88 16.33 2.88 -14.04
C CYS A 88 15.17 1.90 -13.84
N ARG A 89 15.43 0.62 -13.55
CA ARG A 89 14.39 -0.38 -13.26
C ARG A 89 13.56 -0.09 -12.01
N TYR A 90 14.01 0.83 -11.17
CA TYR A 90 13.27 1.33 -10.01
C TYR A 90 11.99 2.07 -10.43
N PHE A 91 12.05 2.86 -11.50
CA PHE A 91 10.91 3.67 -11.99
C PHE A 91 10.43 3.30 -13.39
N SER A 92 11.18 2.46 -14.11
CA SER A 92 10.83 1.97 -15.44
C SER A 92 10.68 0.45 -15.43
N PRO A 93 9.54 -0.08 -15.91
CA PRO A 93 9.38 -1.53 -16.10
C PRO A 93 10.48 -2.14 -16.95
N THR A 94 10.85 -1.49 -18.06
CA THR A 94 11.86 -1.98 -19.01
C THR A 94 13.28 -1.49 -18.73
N GLY A 95 13.44 -0.51 -17.84
CA GLY A 95 14.71 0.17 -17.55
C GLY A 95 15.07 1.25 -18.57
N ASN A 96 14.10 1.74 -19.34
CA ASN A 96 14.25 2.79 -20.33
C ASN A 96 13.57 4.09 -19.89
N CYS A 97 13.98 5.23 -20.45
CA CYS A 97 13.37 6.52 -20.12
C CYS A 97 11.94 6.69 -20.70
N ARG A 98 11.57 5.91 -21.72
CA ARG A 98 10.28 6.03 -22.43
C ARG A 98 9.08 5.63 -21.57
N ASP A 99 9.29 4.69 -20.66
CA ASP A 99 8.29 4.15 -19.73
C ASP A 99 8.65 4.48 -18.27
N CYS A 100 9.51 5.48 -18.06
CA CYS A 100 9.90 5.92 -16.73
C CYS A 100 8.78 6.75 -16.08
N ALA A 101 8.42 6.42 -14.84
CA ALA A 101 7.45 7.16 -14.05
C ALA A 101 7.92 8.58 -13.70
N ILE A 102 9.24 8.82 -13.68
CA ILE A 102 9.80 10.17 -13.56
C ILE A 102 9.66 10.83 -14.94
N ARG A 103 8.61 11.63 -15.13
CA ARG A 103 8.50 12.49 -16.32
C ARG A 103 9.66 13.47 -16.30
N SER A 104 10.60 13.29 -17.24
CA SER A 104 11.83 14.05 -17.36
C SER A 104 11.58 15.51 -17.70
N GLY A 105 11.53 16.37 -16.68
CA GLY A 105 11.89 17.78 -16.82
C GLY A 105 13.41 17.90 -16.75
N SER A 106 14.08 17.76 -17.90
CA SER A 106 15.47 18.14 -18.26
C SER A 106 16.67 17.80 -17.38
N ASP A 107 16.51 17.42 -16.11
CA ASP A 107 17.64 17.18 -15.22
C ASP A 107 17.88 15.68 -15.12
N TYR A 108 18.96 15.22 -15.77
CA TYR A 108 19.46 13.84 -15.84
C TYR A 108 19.84 13.21 -14.48
N ASN A 109 19.22 13.62 -13.37
CA ASN A 109 19.53 13.19 -12.01
C ASN A 109 18.64 12.01 -11.59
N CYS A 110 18.59 10.96 -12.42
CA CYS A 110 17.80 9.75 -12.15
C CYS A 110 18.23 9.09 -10.83
N GLU A 111 19.53 9.03 -10.57
CA GLU A 111 20.10 8.47 -9.34
C GLU A 111 19.62 9.23 -8.10
N ARG A 112 19.62 10.57 -8.15
CA ARG A 112 19.10 11.40 -7.05
C ARG A 112 17.64 11.08 -6.79
N ALA A 113 16.82 11.01 -7.84
CA ALA A 113 15.40 10.71 -7.69
C ALA A 113 15.15 9.31 -7.09
N ILE A 114 15.95 8.31 -7.50
CA ILE A 114 15.91 6.95 -6.95
C ILE A 114 16.27 6.95 -5.47
N PHE A 115 17.42 7.52 -5.09
CA PHE A 115 17.84 7.55 -3.69
C PHE A 115 16.89 8.36 -2.81
N SER A 116 16.37 9.49 -3.30
CA SER A 116 15.34 10.27 -2.58
C SER A 116 14.06 9.48 -2.38
N ALA A 117 13.63 8.68 -3.36
CA ALA A 117 12.44 7.85 -3.21
C ALA A 117 12.64 6.69 -2.23
N ILE A 118 13.81 6.03 -2.26
CA ILE A 118 14.18 5.00 -1.27
C ILE A 118 14.18 5.59 0.13
N ALA A 119 14.85 6.73 0.34
CA ALA A 119 14.92 7.40 1.64
C ALA A 119 13.52 7.79 2.15
N ARG A 120 12.68 8.38 1.28
CA ARG A 120 11.30 8.73 1.62
C ARG A 120 10.49 7.52 2.06
N ARG A 121 10.53 6.42 1.29
CA ARG A 121 9.83 5.18 1.63
C ARG A 121 10.32 4.60 2.96
N LEU A 122 11.63 4.62 3.22
CA LEU A 122 12.18 4.19 4.51
C LEU A 122 11.65 5.05 5.66
N HIS A 123 11.64 6.38 5.53
CA HIS A 123 11.10 7.27 6.56
C HIS A 123 9.61 7.01 6.84
N GLU A 124 8.81 6.81 5.79
CA GLU A 124 7.38 6.50 5.92
C GLU A 124 7.17 5.14 6.61
N LEU A 125 7.99 4.13 6.27
CA LEU A 125 7.90 2.78 6.83
C LEU A 125 8.40 2.69 8.28
N THR A 126 9.34 3.55 8.69
CA THR A 126 9.88 3.55 10.06
C THR A 126 9.15 4.49 11.01
N GLY A 127 8.09 5.17 10.56
CA GLY A 127 7.31 6.08 11.40
C GLY A 127 7.91 7.48 11.57
N GLY A 128 8.94 7.83 10.81
CA GLY A 128 9.27 9.23 10.50
C GLY A 128 9.78 10.13 11.62
N ASP A 129 10.69 9.69 12.51
CA ASP A 129 11.45 10.62 13.38
C ASP A 129 12.84 10.91 12.79
N GLY A 130 12.86 11.59 11.64
CA GLY A 130 14.08 11.92 10.91
C GLY A 130 14.14 13.38 10.49
N ASN A 131 14.12 14.29 11.47
CA ASN A 131 14.48 15.69 11.24
C ASN A 131 15.97 15.76 10.86
N VAL A 132 16.28 15.67 9.57
CA VAL A 132 17.61 16.06 9.07
C VAL A 132 17.51 17.53 8.72
N GLY A 133 17.75 18.35 9.75
CA GLY A 133 17.96 19.78 9.60
C GLY A 133 19.12 20.06 8.64
N ALA A 134 18.91 21.13 7.87
CA ALA A 134 19.85 21.74 6.94
C ALA A 134 21.15 22.21 7.60
#